data_AF-M8BUL8-F1
#
_entry.id   AF-M8BUL8-F1
#
_cell.length_a   1.000
_cell.length_b   1.000
_cell.length_c   1.000
_cell.angle_alpha   90.00
_cell.angle_beta   90.00
_cell.angle_gamma   90.00
#
_symmetry.space_group_name_H-M   'P 1'
#
loop_
_entity.id
_entity.type
_entity.pdbx_description
1 polymer ?
#
loop_
_entity_poly.entity_id
_entity_poly.type
_entity_poly.pdbx_seq_one_letter_code
_entity_poly.pdbx_strand_id
1 'polypeptide(L)'
;MADRLTRIAIVSEDKCKPKKCRQECKKRCPVVKTGKLCIEVSPAAKLAFISEELCIGCGICVKKCPFDAIEIINLPKDLEKDTTHCYGPNTFKLHSVIIEQAP
;
A
#
# COMPACT_ATOMS: atom_id res chain seq x y z
N MET A 1 9.52 -15.79 11.57
CA MET A 1 9.52 -14.41 12.10
C MET A 1 8.66 -13.58 11.17
N ALA A 2 7.73 -12.80 11.71
CA ALA A 2 6.55 -12.29 11.02
C ALA A 2 6.86 -11.79 9.59
N ASP A 3 6.25 -12.46 8.62
CA ASP A 3 6.11 -12.03 7.23
C ASP A 3 5.58 -10.60 7.25
N ARG A 4 6.50 -9.63 7.19
CA ARG A 4 6.17 -8.22 7.33
C ARG A 4 5.65 -7.78 5.97
N LEU A 5 4.45 -8.19 5.57
CA LEU A 5 3.81 -7.66 4.37
C LEU A 5 3.79 -6.14 4.49
N THR A 6 4.59 -5.44 3.68
CA THR A 6 4.50 -3.98 3.64
C THR A 6 3.34 -3.63 2.73
N ARG A 7 2.28 -3.14 3.37
CA ARG A 7 1.08 -2.68 2.71
C ARG A 7 1.23 -1.19 2.49
N ILE A 8 1.07 -0.73 1.26
CA ILE A 8 1.18 0.67 0.88
C ILE A 8 -0.20 1.14 0.47
N ALA A 9 -0.59 2.33 0.96
CA ALA A 9 -1.80 3.00 0.53
C ALA A 9 -1.45 4.05 -0.52
N ILE A 10 -1.93 3.85 -1.75
CA ILE A 10 -1.73 4.76 -2.87
C ILE A 10 -2.96 5.67 -2.97
N VAL A 11 -2.74 6.96 -3.19
CA VAL A 11 -3.81 7.95 -3.37
C VAL A 11 -3.70 8.55 -4.77
N SER A 12 -4.73 8.39 -5.59
CA SER A 12 -4.76 8.96 -6.95
C SER A 12 -5.05 10.46 -6.92
N GLU A 13 -4.21 11.27 -7.57
CA GLU A 13 -4.36 12.74 -7.60
C GLU A 13 -5.53 13.25 -8.46
N ASP A 14 -5.90 12.46 -9.46
CA ASP A 14 -6.98 12.74 -10.40
C ASP A 14 -8.33 12.59 -9.69
N LYS A 15 -8.46 11.50 -8.91
CA LYS A 15 -9.69 11.12 -8.21
C LYS A 15 -9.83 11.79 -6.83
N CYS A 16 -8.73 12.04 -6.12
CA CYS A 16 -8.79 12.59 -4.78
C CYS A 16 -9.19 14.07 -4.81
N LYS A 17 -10.41 14.38 -4.33
CA LYS A 17 -10.92 15.75 -4.23
C LYS A 17 -11.31 16.08 -2.78
N PRO A 18 -10.34 16.49 -1.93
CA PRO A 18 -10.57 16.75 -0.50
C PRO A 18 -11.61 17.87 -0.23
N LYS A 19 -11.78 18.80 -1.17
CA LYS A 19 -12.84 19.82 -1.14
C LYS A 19 -14.26 19.25 -1.25
N LYS A 20 -14.44 18.12 -1.93
CA LYS A 20 -15.75 17.53 -2.24
C LYS A 20 -16.05 16.25 -1.44
N CYS A 21 -15.03 15.55 -0.91
CA CYS A 21 -15.19 14.23 -0.27
C CYS A 21 -15.50 14.25 1.25
N ARG A 22 -15.65 15.44 1.86
CA ARG A 22 -15.90 15.63 3.33
C ARG A 22 -14.88 14.95 4.27
N GLN A 23 -13.72 14.56 3.74
CA GLN A 23 -12.61 13.93 4.48
C GLN A 23 -13.02 12.63 5.18
N GLU A 24 -13.85 11.81 4.52
CA GLU A 24 -14.33 10.52 5.01
C GLU A 24 -13.20 9.57 5.42
N CYS A 25 -12.10 9.55 4.65
CA CYS A 25 -10.93 8.73 4.92
C CYS A 25 -10.36 8.97 6.33
N LYS A 26 -10.13 10.23 6.71
CA LYS A 26 -9.64 10.61 8.05
C LYS A 26 -10.67 10.31 9.15
N LYS A 27 -11.95 10.60 8.91
CA LYS A 27 -13.02 10.40 9.91
C LYS A 27 -13.30 8.93 10.24
N ARG A 28 -13.20 8.04 9.25
CA ARG A 28 -13.48 6.61 9.42
C ARG A 28 -12.26 5.76 9.74
N CYS A 29 -11.05 6.30 9.64
CA CYS A 29 -9.84 5.57 9.97
C CYS A 29 -9.82 5.19 11.47
N PRO A 30 -9.73 3.89 11.81
CA PRO A 30 -9.70 3.44 13.20
C PRO A 30 -8.44 3.95 13.92
N VAL A 31 -7.30 3.99 13.22
CA VAL A 31 -6.01 4.45 13.77
C VAL A 31 -6.07 5.94 14.14
N VAL A 32 -6.76 6.75 13.33
CA VAL A 32 -7.01 8.17 13.63
C VAL A 32 -7.95 8.33 14.83
N LYS A 33 -8.98 7.50 14.94
CA LYS A 33 -9.88 7.50 16.10
C LYS A 33 -9.18 7.12 17.40
N THR A 34 -8.15 6.27 17.33
CA THR A 34 -7.29 5.94 18.47
C THR A 34 -6.32 7.08 18.85
N GLY A 35 -6.28 8.19 18.09
CA GLY A 35 -5.47 9.36 18.39
C GLY A 35 -4.11 9.41 17.68
N LYS A 36 -3.84 8.51 16.73
CA LYS A 36 -2.60 8.54 15.93
C LYS A 36 -2.82 9.27 14.59
N LEU A 37 -1.80 9.97 14.11
CA LEU A 37 -1.86 10.73 12.85
C LEU A 37 -1.62 9.84 11.62
N CYS A 38 -2.50 8.87 11.37
CA CYS A 38 -2.37 7.95 10.23
C CYS A 38 -2.79 8.58 8.88
N ILE A 39 -3.77 9.49 8.89
CA ILE A 39 -4.26 10.17 7.67
C ILE A 39 -4.30 11.66 7.91
N GLU A 40 -3.55 12.39 7.09
CA GLU A 40 -3.55 13.84 7.04
C GLU A 40 -4.24 14.33 5.77
N VAL A 41 -5.34 15.05 5.96
CA VAL A 41 -6.09 15.66 4.87
C VAL A 41 -6.66 16.99 5.35
N SER A 42 -6.51 18.01 4.53
CA SER A 42 -7.10 19.33 4.75
C SER A 42 -7.91 19.73 3.51
N PRO A 43 -8.94 20.57 3.64
CA PRO A 43 -9.76 21.01 2.50
C PRO A 43 -8.97 21.91 1.53
N ALA A 44 -7.87 22.52 2.00
CA ALA A 44 -6.96 23.30 1.16
C ALA A 44 -5.90 22.43 0.46
N ALA A 45 -5.59 21.23 0.98
CA ALA A 45 -4.64 20.33 0.36
C ALA A 45 -5.15 19.83 -1.00
N LYS A 46 -4.21 19.52 -1.89
CA LYS A 46 -4.50 18.91 -3.19
C LYS A 46 -4.80 17.41 -3.04
N LEU A 47 -4.14 16.76 -2.08
CA LEU A 47 -4.10 15.30 -1.88
C LEU A 47 -4.23 14.94 -0.40
N ALA A 48 -4.69 13.72 -0.13
CA ALA A 48 -4.65 13.13 1.21
C ALA A 48 -3.33 12.39 1.39
N PHE A 49 -2.69 12.56 2.55
CA PHE A 49 -1.48 11.87 2.94
C PHE A 49 -1.82 10.72 3.90
N ILE A 50 -1.23 9.55 3.69
CA ILE A 50 -1.45 8.35 4.50
C ILE A 50 -0.09 7.81 4.94
N SER A 51 0.13 7.71 6.25
CA SER A 51 1.40 7.21 6.80
C SER A 51 1.44 5.69 6.73
N GLU A 52 2.38 5.15 5.97
CA GLU A 52 2.57 3.69 5.77
C GLU A 52 2.95 2.96 7.07
N GLU A 53 3.69 3.63 7.96
CA GLU A 53 4.11 3.06 9.25
C GLU A 53 2.94 2.87 10.24
N LEU A 54 1.94 3.75 10.17
CA LEU A 54 0.78 3.73 11.06
C LEU A 54 -0.41 3.00 10.44
N CYS A 55 -0.44 2.89 9.11
CA CYS A 55 -1.52 2.23 8.39
C CYS A 55 -1.46 0.72 8.59
N ILE A 56 -2.50 0.17 9.22
CA ILE A 56 -2.63 -1.29 9.41
C ILE A 56 -3.19 -2.02 8.17
N GLY A 57 -3.56 -1.29 7.13
CA GLY A 57 -4.18 -1.86 5.92
C GLY A 57 -5.63 -2.33 6.10
N CYS A 58 -6.42 -1.66 6.95
CA CYS A 58 -7.81 -2.07 7.25
C CYS A 58 -8.80 -1.95 6.07
N GLY A 59 -8.48 -1.20 5.02
CA GLY A 59 -9.35 -1.03 3.84
C GLY A 59 -10.61 -0.19 4.04
N ILE A 60 -10.82 0.41 5.23
CA ILE A 60 -12.02 1.23 5.51
C ILE A 60 -11.99 2.52 4.69
N CYS A 61 -10.81 3.14 4.53
CA CYS A 61 -10.64 4.37 3.76
C CYS A 61 -11.00 4.19 2.28
N VAL A 62 -10.67 3.02 1.70
CA VAL A 62 -11.03 2.64 0.32
C VAL A 62 -12.55 2.62 0.16
N LYS A 63 -13.23 1.81 0.99
CA LYS A 63 -14.70 1.64 0.94
C LYS A 63 -15.50 2.90 1.23
N LYS A 64 -14.92 3.87 1.94
CA LYS A 64 -15.59 5.12 2.32
C LYS A 64 -15.20 6.30 1.46
N CYS A 65 -14.25 6.14 0.54
CA CYS A 65 -13.91 7.22 -0.38
C CYS A 65 -14.99 7.31 -1.46
N PRO A 66 -15.74 8.42 -1.59
CA PRO A 66 -16.79 8.54 -2.60
C PRO A 66 -16.26 8.59 -4.04
N PHE A 67 -14.95 8.83 -4.20
CA PHE A 67 -14.26 8.91 -5.49
C PHE A 67 -13.36 7.71 -5.77
N ASP A 68 -13.36 6.70 -4.89
CA ASP A 68 -12.52 5.52 -4.98
C ASP A 68 -11.04 5.87 -5.31
N ALA A 69 -10.54 6.89 -4.61
CA ALA A 69 -9.24 7.50 -4.88
C ALA A 69 -8.08 6.87 -4.09
N ILE A 70 -8.35 5.83 -3.30
CA ILE A 70 -7.39 5.22 -2.39
C ILE A 70 -7.34 3.73 -2.70
N GLU A 71 -6.16 3.20 -2.95
CA GLU A 71 -5.93 1.76 -3.14
C GLU A 71 -4.90 1.25 -2.14
N ILE A 72 -5.07 0.03 -1.65
CA ILE A 72 -4.10 -0.61 -0.74
C ILE A 72 -3.48 -1.78 -1.47
N ILE A 73 -2.18 -1.69 -1.72
CA ILE A 73 -1.40 -2.75 -2.37
C ILE A 73 -0.54 -3.46 -1.34
N ASN A 74 -0.41 -4.79 -1.50
CA ASN A 74 0.53 -5.58 -0.71
C ASN A 74 1.83 -5.70 -1.52
N LEU A 75 2.94 -5.16 -1.00
CA LEU A 75 4.25 -5.42 -1.59
C LEU A 75 4.78 -6.74 -1.05
N PRO A 76 5.23 -7.66 -1.93
CA PRO A 76 6.05 -8.78 -1.51
C PRO A 76 7.38 -8.20 -0.98
N LYS A 77 7.71 -8.48 0.28
CA LYS A 77 9.01 -8.10 0.84
C LYS A 77 10.12 -9.10 0.50
N ASP A 78 9.77 -10.23 -0.07
CA ASP A 78 10.66 -11.37 -0.21
C ASP A 78 11.07 -11.54 -1.68
N LEU A 79 12.03 -10.71 -2.11
CA LEU A 79 12.80 -11.00 -3.33
C LEU A 79 13.97 -11.96 -3.01
N GLU A 80 13.93 -12.64 -1.85
CA GLU A 80 15.00 -13.51 -1.37
C GLU A 80 14.67 -14.99 -1.64
N LYS A 81 13.39 -15.38 -1.51
CA LYS A 81 12.94 -16.77 -1.62
C LYS A 81 12.78 -17.35 -3.02
N ASP A 82 12.67 -16.54 -4.06
CA ASP A 82 12.61 -17.04 -5.45
C ASP A 82 13.99 -16.97 -6.11
N THR A 83 15.03 -17.42 -5.40
CA THR A 83 16.30 -17.71 -6.06
C THR A 83 16.21 -19.12 -6.60
N THR A 84 15.67 -19.29 -7.82
CA THR A 84 15.50 -20.64 -8.40
C THR A 84 16.85 -21.35 -8.56
N HIS A 85 17.95 -20.63 -8.80
CA HIS A 85 19.31 -21.18 -8.80
C HIS A 85 20.37 -20.12 -8.42
N CYS A 86 21.26 -20.45 -7.48
CA CYS A 86 22.50 -19.72 -7.22
C CYS A 86 23.64 -20.35 -8.04
N TYR A 87 24.23 -19.63 -9.00
CA TYR A 87 25.40 -20.11 -9.77
C TYR A 87 26.75 -19.95 -9.02
N GLY A 88 26.75 -20.03 -7.69
CA GLY A 88 27.94 -19.94 -6.82
C GLY A 88 28.00 -18.67 -5.94
N PRO A 89 29.05 -18.54 -5.09
CA PRO A 89 29.26 -17.34 -4.28
C PRO A 89 29.63 -16.14 -5.19
N ASN A 90 28.94 -15.01 -5.01
CA ASN A 90 29.11 -13.74 -5.73
C ASN A 90 28.65 -13.69 -7.21
N THR A 91 27.83 -14.65 -7.67
CA THR A 91 27.26 -14.64 -9.02
C THR A 91 25.85 -14.05 -9.08
N PHE A 92 25.43 -13.61 -10.27
CA PHE A 92 24.10 -13.04 -10.51
C PHE A 92 22.97 -14.02 -10.16
N LYS A 93 21.95 -13.53 -9.47
CA LYS A 93 20.70 -14.25 -9.16
C LYS A 93 19.63 -13.83 -10.16
N LEU A 94 19.04 -14.80 -10.86
CA LEU A 94 17.96 -14.57 -11.82
C LEU A 94 16.61 -14.75 -11.11
N HIS A 95 15.66 -13.82 -11.33
CA HIS A 95 14.32 -13.86 -10.74
C HIS A 95 13.27 -13.94 -11.85
N SER A 96 12.35 -14.90 -11.75
CA SER A 96 11.20 -15.15 -12.67
C SER A 96 11.55 -15.41 -14.14
N VAL A 97 11.74 -16.69 -14.50
CA VAL A 97 11.56 -17.20 -15.87
C VAL A 97 10.45 -18.25 -15.84
N ILE A 98 9.41 -18.07 -16.65
CA ILE A 98 8.41 -19.11 -16.91
C ILE A 98 9.11 -20.14 -17.80
N ILE A 99 9.59 -21.24 -17.21
CA ILE A 99 9.99 -22.41 -18.00
C ILE A 99 8.73 -23.23 -18.28
N GLU A 100 8.23 -23.15 -19.51
CA GLU A 100 7.31 -24.18 -20.00
C GLU A 100 8.06 -25.52 -19.96
N GLN A 101 7.65 -26.41 -19.06
CA GLN A 101 8.09 -27.80 -19.12
C GLN A 101 7.37 -28.45 -20.31
N ALA A 102 8.04 -28.45 -21.46
CA ALA A 102 7.68 -29.34 -22.54
C ALA A 102 7.98 -30.80 -22.11
N PRO A 103 7.12 -31.76 -22.48
CA PRO A 103 7.15 -33.15 -22.00
C PRO A 103 8.40 -33.93 -22.42
#